data_AF-C5K7X5-F1
#
_entry.id   AF-C5K7X5-F1
#
_cell.length_a   1.000
_cell.length_b   1.000
_cell.length_c   1.000
_cell.angle_alpha   90.00
_cell.angle_beta   90.00
_cell.angle_gamma   90.00
#
_symmetry.space_group_name_H-M   'P 1'
#
loop_
_entity.id
_entity.type
_entity.pdbx_description
1 polymer ?
#
loop_
_entity_poly.entity_id
_entity_poly.type
_entity_poly.pdbx_seq_one_letter_code
_entity_poly.pdbx_strand_id
1 'polypeptide(L)'
;MSTLHDIPDGPVEELDAAALEDLIGVLQRHQIECEKTSRYSEAEATRKRLEQLRETEKGRAREELRTQQLAERLSVEEAHMNELQEFNEIWDKTMMEFEQHSQSLQQQLAERQMQDHLAYRDKLNREVQPKAPRWSRQLLNLRRVQETLGRQKQYADAARSKEQADLLELKEHEAWKTKRDKKIRSLLDQYTYKQQLEAAGLEQKSARRTELERLLQRYHNVRTQLEKQQHLIRQRMEK
;
A
#
# COMPACT_ATOMS: atom_id res chain seq x y z
N MET A 1 -63.97 61.04 -13.85
CA MET A 1 -63.11 60.97 -12.67
C MET A 1 -62.90 59.51 -12.33
N SER A 2 -61.74 58.95 -12.63
CA SER A 2 -61.15 57.86 -11.84
C SER A 2 -59.65 57.92 -12.07
N THR A 3 -58.97 58.30 -11.01
CA THR A 3 -57.53 58.51 -10.85
C THR A 3 -56.78 57.20 -11.07
N LEU A 4 -56.02 57.10 -12.16
CA LEU A 4 -54.96 56.11 -12.33
C LEU A 4 -53.63 56.79 -12.00
N HIS A 5 -53.54 57.34 -10.80
CA HIS A 5 -52.28 57.73 -10.19
C HIS A 5 -52.02 56.65 -9.16
N ASP A 6 -51.17 55.70 -9.52
CA ASP A 6 -50.24 55.03 -8.63
C ASP A 6 -49.53 54.00 -9.48
N ILE A 7 -48.39 54.43 -10.04
CA ILE A 7 -47.34 53.48 -10.38
C ILE A 7 -47.05 52.78 -9.04
N PRO A 8 -47.27 51.46 -8.93
CA PRO A 8 -47.12 50.79 -7.65
C PRO A 8 -45.65 50.87 -7.23
N ASP A 9 -45.38 51.80 -6.32
CA ASP A 9 -44.09 52.03 -5.68
C ASP A 9 -43.95 51.09 -4.47
N GLY A 10 -44.34 49.82 -4.69
CA GLY A 10 -44.13 48.73 -3.74
C GLY A 10 -42.70 48.21 -3.82
N PRO A 11 -42.16 47.66 -2.72
CA PRO A 11 -40.84 47.05 -2.72
C PRO A 11 -40.79 45.93 -3.76
N VAL A 12 -39.83 46.03 -4.68
CA VAL A 12 -39.62 45.11 -5.82
C VAL A 12 -39.06 43.75 -5.36
N GLU A 13 -38.74 43.62 -4.06
CA GLU A 13 -37.93 42.56 -3.50
C GLU A 13 -38.62 41.18 -3.36
N GLU A 14 -39.93 41.06 -3.63
CA GLU A 14 -40.69 39.81 -3.38
C GLU A 14 -41.44 39.22 -4.59
N LEU A 15 -41.28 39.76 -5.80
CA LEU A 15 -41.95 39.21 -6.99
C LEU A 15 -41.18 38.00 -7.55
N ASP A 16 -41.88 36.90 -7.83
CA ASP A 16 -41.30 35.77 -8.55
C ASP A 16 -40.89 36.16 -9.98
N ALA A 17 -40.02 35.37 -10.63
CA ALA A 17 -39.45 35.75 -11.95
C ALA A 17 -40.53 35.96 -13.02
N ALA A 18 -41.57 35.12 -13.00
CA ALA A 18 -42.65 35.19 -13.96
C ALA A 18 -43.49 36.46 -13.76
N ALA A 19 -43.81 36.82 -12.52
CA ALA A 19 -44.53 38.03 -12.16
C ALA A 19 -43.71 39.30 -12.45
N LEU A 20 -42.38 39.24 -12.31
CA LEU A 20 -41.48 40.34 -12.64
C LEU A 20 -41.40 40.57 -14.15
N GLU A 21 -41.34 39.50 -14.95
CA GLU A 21 -41.35 39.55 -16.40
C GLU A 21 -42.70 40.05 -16.96
N ASP A 22 -43.81 39.58 -16.38
CA ASP A 22 -45.16 40.06 -16.68
C ASP A 22 -45.34 41.55 -16.33
N LEU A 23 -44.80 41.99 -15.18
CA LEU A 23 -44.82 43.39 -14.76
C LEU A 23 -43.99 44.27 -15.69
N ILE A 24 -42.82 43.81 -16.13
CA ILE A 24 -42.00 44.50 -17.15
C ILE A 24 -42.81 44.64 -18.45
N GLY A 25 -43.50 43.58 -18.89
CA GLY A 25 -44.34 43.61 -20.09
C GLY A 25 -45.56 44.54 -19.97
N VAL A 26 -46.17 44.66 -18.79
CA VAL A 26 -47.26 45.62 -18.52
C VAL A 26 -46.73 47.06 -18.54
N LEU A 27 -45.60 47.34 -17.87
CA LEU A 27 -45.01 48.67 -17.82
C LEU A 27 -44.50 49.16 -19.18
N GLN A 28 -43.98 48.26 -20.03
CA GLN A 28 -43.61 48.59 -21.42
C GLN A 28 -44.82 49.02 -22.26
N ARG A 29 -45.96 48.33 -22.12
CA ARG A 29 -47.21 48.72 -22.80
C ARG A 29 -47.70 50.08 -22.30
N HIS A 30 -47.65 50.31 -20.99
CA HIS A 30 -48.01 51.59 -20.38
C HIS A 30 -47.11 52.75 -20.86
N GLN A 31 -45.80 52.52 -20.99
CA GLN A 31 -44.87 53.53 -21.53
C GLN A 31 -45.25 53.96 -22.95
N ILE A 32 -45.52 53.00 -23.85
CA ILE A 32 -45.90 53.28 -25.24
C ILE A 32 -47.23 54.06 -25.31
N GLU A 33 -48.18 53.77 -24.42
CA GLU A 33 -49.45 54.47 -24.30
C GLU A 33 -49.25 55.93 -23.84
N CYS A 34 -48.37 56.16 -22.85
CA CYS A 34 -48.02 57.50 -22.36
C CYS A 34 -47.28 58.33 -23.41
N GLU A 35 -46.40 57.73 -24.21
CA GLU A 35 -45.68 58.40 -25.31
C GLU A 35 -46.65 58.82 -26.43
N LYS A 36 -47.61 57.96 -26.82
CA LYS A 36 -48.64 58.29 -27.82
C LYS A 36 -49.58 59.40 -27.37
N THR A 37 -49.85 59.50 -26.07
CA THR A 37 -50.75 60.50 -25.47
C THR A 37 -50.05 61.78 -25.05
N SER A 38 -48.75 61.95 -25.39
CA SER A 38 -47.92 63.11 -25.02
C SER A 38 -47.76 63.34 -23.50
N ARG A 39 -47.96 62.30 -22.69
CA ARG A 39 -47.77 62.33 -21.22
C ARG A 39 -46.33 61.96 -20.86
N TYR A 40 -45.40 62.85 -21.22
CA TYR A 40 -43.96 62.58 -21.13
C TYR A 40 -43.42 62.39 -19.70
N SER A 41 -44.02 63.04 -18.69
CA SER A 41 -43.61 62.88 -17.29
C SER A 41 -43.91 61.47 -16.75
N GLU A 42 -45.07 60.91 -17.09
CA GLU A 42 -45.46 59.54 -16.73
C GLU A 42 -44.64 58.50 -17.51
N ALA A 43 -44.30 58.80 -18.78
CA ALA A 43 -43.39 57.97 -19.57
C ALA A 43 -41.98 57.95 -18.96
N GLU A 44 -41.46 59.09 -18.47
CA GLU A 44 -40.16 59.15 -17.78
C GLU A 44 -40.16 58.35 -16.47
N ALA A 45 -41.22 58.46 -15.66
CA ALA A 45 -41.38 57.70 -14.42
C ALA A 45 -41.44 56.19 -14.70
N THR A 46 -42.21 55.78 -15.72
CA THR A 46 -42.30 54.38 -16.17
C THR A 46 -40.96 53.86 -16.69
N ARG A 47 -40.21 54.69 -17.42
CA ARG A 47 -38.87 54.36 -17.92
C ARG A 47 -37.88 54.10 -16.80
N LYS A 48 -37.83 54.98 -15.78
CA LYS A 48 -36.95 54.80 -14.61
C LYS A 48 -37.30 53.53 -13.84
N ARG A 49 -38.58 53.21 -13.69
CA ARG A 49 -39.03 51.98 -13.04
C ARG A 49 -38.66 50.72 -13.83
N LEU A 50 -38.78 50.76 -15.16
CA LEU A 50 -38.31 49.69 -16.05
C LEU A 50 -36.80 49.48 -15.97
N GLU A 51 -36.00 50.56 -15.87
CA GLU A 51 -34.55 50.47 -15.66
C GLU A 51 -34.22 49.78 -14.33
N GLN A 52 -34.90 50.15 -13.25
CA GLN A 52 -34.72 49.52 -11.94
C GLN A 52 -35.07 48.02 -11.96
N LEU A 53 -36.25 47.67 -12.50
CA LEU A 53 -36.71 46.28 -12.58
C LEU A 53 -35.78 45.40 -13.42
N ARG A 54 -35.22 45.93 -14.50
CA ARG A 54 -34.24 45.23 -15.32
C ARG A 54 -32.90 45.02 -14.62
N GLU A 55 -32.49 45.97 -13.78
CA GLU A 55 -31.25 45.84 -13.01
C GLU A 55 -31.39 44.81 -11.89
N THR A 56 -32.55 44.75 -11.22
CA THR A 56 -32.84 43.71 -10.22
C THR A 56 -32.91 42.31 -10.83
N GLU A 57 -33.54 42.16 -12.00
CA GLU A 57 -33.58 40.91 -12.77
C GLU A 57 -32.16 40.45 -13.16
N LYS A 58 -31.33 41.35 -13.67
CA LYS A 58 -29.92 41.06 -13.97
C LYS A 58 -29.13 40.66 -12.73
N GLY A 59 -29.37 41.31 -11.59
CA GLY A 59 -28.76 40.96 -10.30
C GLY A 59 -29.13 39.54 -9.90
N ARG A 60 -30.42 39.21 -9.96
CA ARG A 60 -30.93 37.88 -9.63
C ARG A 60 -30.40 36.79 -10.57
N ALA A 61 -30.38 37.04 -11.88
CA ALA A 61 -29.82 36.11 -12.86
C ALA A 61 -28.32 35.84 -12.62
N ARG A 62 -27.56 36.86 -12.19
CA ARG A 62 -26.14 36.68 -11.79
C ARG A 62 -26.02 35.82 -10.53
N GLU A 63 -26.90 36.00 -9.55
CA GLU A 63 -26.90 35.25 -8.30
C GLU A 63 -27.31 33.78 -8.49
N GLU A 64 -28.32 33.53 -9.32
CA GLU A 64 -28.72 32.18 -9.73
C GLU A 64 -27.59 31.47 -10.48
N LEU A 65 -26.94 32.14 -11.45
CA LEU A 65 -25.78 31.59 -12.16
C LEU A 65 -24.64 31.25 -11.20
N ARG A 66 -24.36 32.13 -10.23
CA ARG A 66 -23.33 31.89 -9.20
C ARG A 66 -23.66 30.68 -8.34
N THR A 67 -24.93 30.54 -7.96
CA THR A 67 -25.41 29.42 -7.15
C THR A 67 -25.33 28.09 -7.93
N GLN A 68 -25.69 28.09 -9.21
CA GLN A 68 -25.56 26.93 -10.10
C GLN A 68 -24.10 26.51 -10.26
N GLN A 69 -23.20 27.45 -10.56
CA GLN A 69 -21.76 27.16 -10.67
C GLN A 69 -21.17 26.62 -9.37
N LEU A 70 -21.60 27.13 -8.22
CA LEU A 70 -21.19 26.61 -6.92
C LEU A 70 -21.70 25.17 -6.71
N ALA A 71 -22.96 24.89 -7.05
CA ALA A 71 -23.56 23.56 -6.94
C ALA A 71 -22.87 22.54 -7.86
N GLU A 72 -22.62 22.90 -9.12
CA GLU A 72 -21.86 22.07 -10.07
C GLU A 72 -20.46 21.75 -9.53
N ARG A 73 -19.76 22.76 -9.00
CA ARG A 73 -18.43 22.56 -8.42
C ARG A 73 -18.47 21.61 -7.22
N LEU A 74 -19.39 21.83 -6.28
CA LEU A 74 -19.52 20.99 -5.09
C LEU A 74 -19.85 19.55 -5.47
N SER A 75 -20.72 19.33 -6.46
CA SER A 75 -21.06 18.00 -6.96
C SER A 75 -19.85 17.28 -7.56
N VAL A 76 -19.01 17.98 -8.33
CA VAL A 76 -17.76 17.41 -8.88
C VAL A 76 -16.76 17.09 -7.76
N GLU A 77 -16.62 17.96 -6.77
CA GLU A 77 -15.75 17.72 -5.62
C GLU A 77 -16.21 16.53 -4.78
N GLU A 78 -17.51 16.40 -4.54
CA GLU A 78 -18.10 15.25 -3.83
C GLU A 78 -17.87 13.94 -4.60
N ALA A 79 -18.07 13.94 -5.93
CA ALA A 79 -17.79 12.78 -6.77
C ALA A 79 -16.31 12.35 -6.68
N HIS A 80 -15.37 13.30 -6.76
CA HIS A 80 -13.95 13.01 -6.60
C HIS A 80 -13.58 12.52 -5.20
N MET A 81 -14.21 13.04 -4.14
CA MET A 81 -13.99 12.55 -2.78
C MET A 81 -14.46 11.10 -2.62
N ASN A 82 -15.60 10.75 -3.20
CA ASN A 82 -16.11 9.38 -3.19
C ASN A 82 -15.20 8.43 -3.96
N GLU A 83 -14.76 8.80 -5.17
CA GLU A 83 -13.79 8.01 -5.96
C GLU A 83 -12.49 7.78 -5.20
N LEU A 84 -11.99 8.81 -4.50
CA LEU A 84 -10.78 8.71 -3.69
C LEU A 84 -10.96 7.72 -2.53
N GLN A 85 -12.11 7.78 -1.86
CA GLN A 85 -12.43 6.89 -0.77
C GLN A 85 -12.51 5.43 -1.25
N GLU A 86 -13.25 5.17 -2.33
CA GLU A 86 -13.35 3.83 -2.93
C GLU A 86 -11.97 3.30 -3.36
N PHE A 87 -11.15 4.15 -3.98
CA PHE A 87 -9.79 3.79 -4.34
C PHE A 87 -8.96 3.39 -3.11
N ASN A 88 -9.02 4.17 -2.03
CA ASN A 88 -8.29 3.89 -0.80
C ASN A 88 -8.77 2.58 -0.16
N GLU A 89 -10.08 2.32 -0.11
CA GLU A 89 -10.62 1.08 0.45
C GLU A 89 -10.17 -0.15 -0.35
N ILE A 90 -10.20 -0.06 -1.68
CA ILE A 90 -9.73 -1.14 -2.57
C ILE A 90 -8.21 -1.34 -2.41
N TRP A 91 -7.46 -0.24 -2.35
CA TRP A 91 -6.01 -0.27 -2.18
C TRP A 91 -5.62 -0.91 -0.85
N ASP A 92 -6.20 -0.46 0.26
CA ASP A 92 -5.93 -0.97 1.61
C ASP A 92 -6.24 -2.46 1.69
N LYS A 93 -7.38 -2.89 1.12
CA LYS A 93 -7.75 -4.30 1.05
C LYS A 93 -6.75 -5.13 0.24
N THR A 94 -6.41 -4.70 -0.97
CA THR A 94 -5.44 -5.42 -1.83
C THR A 94 -4.04 -5.44 -1.21
N MET A 95 -3.68 -4.40 -0.46
CA MET A 95 -2.43 -4.34 0.28
C MET A 95 -2.41 -5.36 1.43
N MET A 96 -3.47 -5.40 2.23
CA MET A 96 -3.62 -6.37 3.32
C MET A 96 -3.59 -7.82 2.82
N GLU A 97 -4.35 -8.14 1.76
CA GLU A 97 -4.37 -9.49 1.17
C GLU A 97 -2.98 -9.92 0.69
N PHE A 98 -2.23 -8.99 0.09
CA PHE A 98 -0.87 -9.29 -0.32
C PHE A 98 0.09 -9.46 0.86
N GLU A 99 0.01 -8.62 1.89
CA GLU A 99 0.85 -8.78 3.09
C GLU A 99 0.62 -10.16 3.72
N GLN A 100 -0.63 -10.57 3.86
CA GLN A 100 -0.98 -11.91 4.34
C GLN A 100 -0.39 -13.00 3.42
N HIS A 101 -0.51 -12.84 2.10
CA HIS A 101 0.05 -13.79 1.15
C HIS A 101 1.59 -13.86 1.23
N SER A 102 2.26 -12.72 1.36
CA SER A 102 3.72 -12.64 1.50
C SER A 102 4.19 -13.29 2.80
N GLN A 103 3.51 -13.02 3.92
CA GLN A 103 3.83 -13.65 5.20
C GLN A 103 3.62 -15.18 5.14
N SER A 104 2.53 -15.63 4.53
CA SER A 104 2.27 -17.05 4.30
C SER A 104 3.37 -17.70 3.46
N LEU A 105 3.81 -17.04 2.38
CA LEU A 105 4.89 -17.55 1.53
C LEU A 105 6.23 -17.63 2.29
N GLN A 106 6.54 -16.65 3.14
CA GLN A 106 7.73 -16.68 4.00
C GLN A 106 7.67 -17.83 5.01
N GLN A 107 6.51 -18.05 5.64
CA GLN A 107 6.31 -19.16 6.58
C GLN A 107 6.45 -20.52 5.89
N GLN A 108 5.82 -20.69 4.73
CA GLN A 108 5.93 -21.92 3.93
C GLN A 108 7.36 -22.19 3.48
N LEU A 109 8.09 -21.14 3.07
CA LEU A 109 9.51 -21.26 2.73
C LEU A 109 10.33 -21.71 3.94
N ALA A 110 10.14 -21.09 5.10
CA ALA A 110 10.86 -21.45 6.32
C ALA A 110 10.57 -22.90 6.76
N GLU A 111 9.31 -23.33 6.74
CA GLU A 111 8.92 -24.69 7.07
C GLU A 111 9.55 -25.71 6.12
N ARG A 112 9.46 -25.46 4.81
CA ARG A 112 10.10 -26.30 3.79
C ARG A 112 11.61 -26.35 3.97
N GLN A 113 12.26 -25.20 4.17
CA GLN A 113 13.70 -25.12 4.36
C GLN A 113 14.16 -25.91 5.59
N MET A 114 13.37 -25.91 6.68
CA MET A 114 13.62 -26.73 7.86
C MET A 114 13.55 -28.22 7.56
N GLN A 115 12.49 -28.67 6.86
CA GLN A 115 12.32 -30.08 6.48
C GLN A 115 13.43 -30.54 5.53
N ASP A 116 13.73 -29.74 4.52
CA ASP A 116 14.79 -30.03 3.54
C ASP A 116 16.17 -30.07 4.21
N HIS A 117 16.44 -29.20 5.20
CA HIS A 117 17.69 -29.20 5.95
C HIS A 117 17.85 -30.49 6.79
N LEU A 118 16.79 -30.95 7.45
CA LEU A 118 16.81 -32.22 8.19
C LEU A 118 17.06 -33.40 7.25
N ALA A 119 16.33 -33.48 6.14
CA ALA A 119 16.50 -34.52 5.13
C ALA A 119 17.92 -34.52 4.53
N TYR A 120 18.47 -33.33 4.25
CA TYR A 120 19.81 -33.18 3.72
C TYR A 120 20.88 -33.62 4.73
N ARG A 121 20.73 -33.26 6.01
CA ARG A 121 21.61 -33.73 7.08
C ARG A 121 21.61 -35.25 7.20
N ASP A 122 20.44 -35.87 7.16
CA ASP A 122 20.31 -37.32 7.24
C ASP A 122 20.90 -38.02 6.00
N LYS A 123 20.74 -37.43 4.82
CA LYS A 123 21.41 -37.86 3.59
C LYS A 123 22.92 -37.79 3.72
N LEU A 124 23.47 -36.67 4.19
CA LEU A 124 24.92 -36.53 4.42
C LEU A 124 25.45 -37.56 5.42
N ASN A 125 24.71 -37.82 6.49
CA ASN A 125 25.05 -38.86 7.46
C ASN A 125 25.09 -40.28 6.87
N ARG A 126 24.35 -40.56 5.79
CA ARG A 126 24.34 -41.87 5.11
C ARG A 126 25.38 -41.98 4.00
N GLU A 127 25.62 -40.89 3.27
CA GLU A 127 26.38 -40.90 2.01
C GLU A 127 27.84 -40.45 2.18
N VAL A 128 28.16 -39.60 3.16
CA VAL A 128 29.52 -39.06 3.32
C VAL A 128 30.51 -40.17 3.65
N GLN A 129 31.47 -40.33 2.75
CA GLN A 129 32.59 -41.24 2.91
C GLN A 129 33.75 -40.57 3.67
N PRO A 130 34.57 -41.34 4.41
CA PRO A 130 34.43 -42.79 4.64
C PRO A 130 33.39 -43.10 5.74
N LYS A 131 32.58 -44.15 5.52
CA LYS A 131 31.51 -44.58 6.45
C LYS A 131 32.03 -45.22 7.74
N ALA A 132 33.27 -45.68 7.74
CA ALA A 132 33.95 -46.25 8.89
C ALA A 132 35.44 -45.81 8.89
N PRO A 133 36.11 -45.83 10.06
CA PRO A 133 37.55 -45.60 10.14
C PRO A 133 38.33 -46.57 9.26
N ARG A 134 39.42 -46.09 8.68
CA ARG A 134 40.46 -46.95 8.10
C ARG A 134 41.57 -47.11 9.13
N TRP A 135 41.62 -48.28 9.74
CA TRP A 135 42.60 -48.59 10.77
C TRP A 135 44.03 -48.60 10.24
N SER A 136 44.96 -48.09 11.03
CA SER A 136 46.36 -48.10 10.67
C SER A 136 46.92 -49.53 10.68
N ARG A 137 47.96 -49.75 9.88
CA ARG A 137 48.72 -51.01 9.90
C ARG A 137 49.28 -51.32 11.29
N GLN A 138 49.63 -50.30 12.08
CA GLN A 138 50.12 -50.46 13.43
C GLN A 138 49.05 -51.04 14.36
N LEU A 139 47.81 -50.50 14.31
CA LEU A 139 46.69 -51.03 15.09
C LEU A 139 46.39 -52.49 14.72
N LEU A 140 46.33 -52.80 13.41
CA LEU A 140 46.10 -54.16 12.94
C LEU A 140 47.20 -55.13 13.41
N ASN A 141 48.46 -54.69 13.41
CA ASN A 141 49.57 -55.48 13.93
C ASN A 141 49.45 -55.71 15.45
N LEU A 142 49.12 -54.68 16.24
CA LEU A 142 48.91 -54.82 17.69
C LEU A 142 47.78 -55.82 18.01
N ARG A 143 46.68 -55.80 17.23
CA ARG A 143 45.59 -56.78 17.36
C ARG A 143 46.04 -58.21 17.03
N ARG A 144 46.86 -58.38 15.99
CA ARG A 144 47.44 -59.70 15.63
C ARG A 144 48.42 -60.21 16.69
N VAL A 145 49.23 -59.32 17.26
CA VAL A 145 50.17 -59.65 18.35
C VAL A 145 49.39 -60.05 19.60
N GLN A 146 48.39 -59.26 19.99
CA GLN A 146 47.46 -59.57 21.09
C GLN A 146 46.85 -60.97 20.94
N GLU A 147 46.30 -61.30 19.77
CA GLU A 147 45.70 -62.61 19.50
C GLU A 147 46.74 -63.74 19.62
N THR A 148 47.93 -63.54 19.05
CA THR A 148 49.02 -64.53 19.07
C THR A 148 49.47 -64.83 20.50
N LEU A 149 49.71 -63.78 21.30
CA LEU A 149 50.10 -63.90 22.72
C LEU A 149 48.99 -64.60 23.54
N GLY A 150 47.72 -64.31 23.24
CA GLY A 150 46.57 -64.99 23.85
C GLY A 150 46.55 -66.49 23.55
N ARG A 151 46.80 -66.88 22.30
CA ARG A 151 46.91 -68.31 21.90
C ARG A 151 48.09 -69.01 22.58
N GLN A 152 49.19 -68.29 22.80
CA GLN A 152 50.38 -68.78 23.52
C GLN A 152 50.21 -68.78 25.06
N LYS A 153 49.03 -68.39 25.57
CA LYS A 153 48.71 -68.27 27.01
C LYS A 153 49.60 -67.26 27.76
N GLN A 154 50.23 -66.32 27.05
CA GLN A 154 50.98 -65.21 27.62
C GLN A 154 50.02 -64.05 27.94
N TYR A 155 49.20 -64.22 28.97
CA TYR A 155 48.09 -63.30 29.26
C TYR A 155 48.53 -61.89 29.67
N ALA A 156 49.63 -61.77 30.42
CA ALA A 156 50.14 -60.47 30.85
C ALA A 156 50.58 -59.60 29.64
N ASP A 157 51.27 -60.21 28.68
CA ASP A 157 51.72 -59.51 27.46
C ASP A 157 50.55 -59.24 26.51
N ALA A 158 49.60 -60.17 26.40
CA ALA A 158 48.38 -59.95 25.64
C ALA A 158 47.55 -58.79 26.21
N ALA A 159 47.45 -58.64 27.54
CA ALA A 159 46.76 -57.53 28.17
C ALA A 159 47.43 -56.18 27.86
N ARG A 160 48.77 -56.11 27.94
CA ARG A 160 49.54 -54.92 27.56
C ARG A 160 49.34 -54.55 26.09
N SER A 161 49.40 -55.53 25.19
CA SER A 161 49.16 -55.31 23.76
C SER A 161 47.71 -54.88 23.47
N LYS A 162 46.74 -55.39 24.24
CA LYS A 162 45.33 -54.99 24.14
C LYS A 162 45.16 -53.52 24.54
N GLU A 163 45.70 -53.10 25.68
CA GLU A 163 45.58 -51.72 26.15
C GLU A 163 46.16 -50.73 25.14
N GLN A 164 47.34 -51.04 24.59
CA GLN A 164 47.96 -50.23 23.53
C GLN A 164 47.09 -50.18 22.26
N ALA A 165 46.49 -51.30 21.86
CA ALA A 165 45.59 -51.35 20.71
C ALA A 165 44.31 -50.53 20.95
N ASP A 166 43.67 -50.68 22.12
CA ASP A 166 42.43 -49.98 22.48
C ASP A 166 42.65 -48.46 22.52
N LEU A 167 43.77 -48.00 23.09
CA LEU A 167 44.15 -46.58 23.09
C LEU A 167 44.38 -46.03 21.68
N LEU A 168 45.03 -46.79 20.80
CA LEU A 168 45.28 -46.38 19.42
C LEU A 168 44.00 -46.39 18.59
N GLU A 169 43.13 -47.37 18.79
CA GLU A 169 41.82 -47.47 18.15
C GLU A 169 40.93 -46.27 18.49
N LEU A 170 40.88 -45.90 19.77
CA LEU A 170 40.11 -44.72 20.21
C LEU A 170 40.60 -43.45 19.51
N LYS A 171 41.92 -43.22 19.48
CA LYS A 171 42.52 -42.06 18.81
C LYS A 171 42.22 -42.03 17.31
N GLU A 172 42.36 -43.16 16.62
CA GLU A 172 42.07 -43.25 15.19
C GLU A 172 40.58 -43.06 14.89
N HIS A 173 39.70 -43.60 15.74
CA HIS A 173 38.26 -43.41 15.64
C HIS A 173 37.85 -41.95 15.84
N GLU A 174 38.36 -41.28 16.87
CA GLU A 174 38.09 -39.85 17.12
C GLU A 174 38.60 -38.96 15.98
N ALA A 175 39.80 -39.24 15.47
CA ALA A 175 40.36 -38.52 14.33
C ALA A 175 39.52 -38.69 13.07
N TRP A 176 39.05 -39.92 12.80
CA TRP A 176 38.13 -40.20 11.69
C TRP A 176 36.80 -39.46 11.87
N LYS A 177 36.18 -39.57 13.04
CA LYS A 177 34.90 -38.93 13.36
C LYS A 177 34.99 -37.42 13.20
N THR A 178 36.05 -36.80 13.74
CA THR A 178 36.29 -35.35 13.64
C THR A 178 36.42 -34.89 12.19
N LYS A 179 37.19 -35.62 11.37
CA LYS A 179 37.32 -35.30 9.93
C LYS A 179 35.99 -35.42 9.20
N ARG A 180 35.23 -36.49 9.48
CA ARG A 180 33.92 -36.75 8.89
C ARG A 180 32.91 -35.67 9.27
N ASP A 181 32.80 -35.37 10.56
CA ASP A 181 31.88 -34.36 11.09
C ASP A 181 32.23 -32.96 10.55
N LYS A 182 33.52 -32.64 10.44
CA LYS A 182 33.97 -31.39 9.78
C LYS A 182 33.51 -31.30 8.32
N LYS A 183 33.58 -32.41 7.57
CA LYS A 183 33.12 -32.44 6.19
C LYS A 183 31.61 -32.29 6.09
N ILE A 184 30.85 -32.96 6.95
CA ILE A 184 29.39 -32.84 7.01
C ILE A 184 28.99 -31.41 7.35
N ARG A 185 29.59 -30.81 8.39
CA ARG A 185 29.34 -29.41 8.78
C ARG A 185 29.60 -28.44 7.63
N SER A 186 30.74 -28.55 6.95
CA SER A 186 31.03 -27.69 5.80
C SER A 186 30.00 -27.79 4.67
N LEU A 187 29.41 -28.96 4.43
CA LEU A 187 28.36 -29.13 3.42
C LEU A 187 27.01 -28.56 3.91
N LEU A 188 26.70 -28.71 5.19
CA LEU A 188 25.52 -28.09 5.80
C LEU A 188 25.62 -26.57 5.76
N ASP A 189 26.75 -25.99 6.15
CA ASP A 189 26.97 -24.53 6.14
C ASP A 189 26.77 -23.95 4.73
N GLN A 190 27.28 -24.63 3.70
CA GLN A 190 27.06 -24.23 2.30
C GLN A 190 25.58 -24.33 1.89
N TYR A 191 24.85 -25.32 2.39
CA TYR A 191 23.44 -25.49 2.10
C TYR A 191 22.60 -24.41 2.80
N THR A 192 22.86 -24.15 4.09
CA THR A 192 22.21 -23.07 4.85
C THR A 192 22.49 -21.71 4.23
N TYR A 193 23.71 -21.45 3.75
CA TYR A 193 24.03 -20.21 3.05
C TYR A 193 23.17 -20.01 1.79
N LYS A 194 22.90 -21.08 1.03
CA LYS A 194 21.99 -21.01 -0.12
C LYS A 194 20.55 -20.70 0.29
N GLN A 195 20.07 -21.32 1.37
CA GLN A 195 18.74 -21.03 1.93
C GLN A 195 18.60 -19.57 2.40
N GLN A 196 19.66 -19.02 3.01
CA GLN A 196 19.70 -17.61 3.41
C GLN A 196 19.65 -16.65 2.21
N LEU A 197 20.35 -16.95 1.12
CA LEU A 197 20.30 -16.14 -0.10
C LEU A 197 18.90 -16.14 -0.73
N GLU A 198 18.23 -17.29 -0.72
CA GLU A 198 16.84 -17.41 -1.21
C GLU A 198 15.88 -16.56 -0.35
N ALA A 199 15.99 -16.64 0.98
CA ALA A 199 15.19 -15.84 1.91
C ALA A 199 15.46 -14.33 1.73
N ALA A 200 16.73 -13.92 1.64
CA ALA A 200 17.10 -12.52 1.42
C ALA A 200 16.57 -11.97 0.09
N GLY A 201 16.54 -12.78 -0.96
CA GLY A 201 15.93 -12.41 -2.25
C GLY A 201 14.43 -12.15 -2.15
N LEU A 202 13.73 -12.89 -1.28
CA LEU A 202 12.31 -12.68 -1.02
C LEU A 202 12.07 -11.40 -0.19
N GLU A 203 12.89 -11.16 0.83
CA GLU A 203 12.85 -9.94 1.64
C GLU A 203 13.13 -8.68 0.82
N GLN A 204 14.11 -8.70 -0.07
CA GLN A 204 14.43 -7.54 -0.93
C GLN A 204 13.25 -7.16 -1.84
N LYS A 205 12.51 -8.15 -2.35
CA LYS A 205 11.29 -7.92 -3.14
C LYS A 205 10.20 -7.27 -2.29
N SER A 206 10.03 -7.72 -1.04
CA SER A 206 9.11 -7.12 -0.08
C SER A 206 9.49 -5.66 0.24
N ALA A 207 10.77 -5.40 0.56
CA ALA A 207 11.28 -4.07 0.89
C ALA A 207 11.12 -3.06 -0.25
N ARG A 208 11.43 -3.46 -1.49
CA ARG A 208 11.25 -2.60 -2.67
C ARG A 208 9.79 -2.20 -2.88
N ARG A 209 8.85 -3.08 -2.54
CA ARG A 209 7.42 -2.79 -2.61
C ARG A 209 6.99 -1.82 -1.50
N THR A 210 7.42 -2.02 -0.25
CA THR A 210 7.09 -1.08 0.83
C THR A 210 7.60 0.34 0.55
N GLU A 211 8.73 0.47 -0.13
CA GLU A 211 9.23 1.78 -0.57
C GLU A 211 8.36 2.38 -1.69
N LEU A 212 7.91 1.56 -2.66
CA LEU A 212 6.97 1.99 -3.69
C LEU A 212 5.64 2.47 -3.08
N GLU A 213 5.14 1.76 -2.08
CA GLU A 213 3.94 2.10 -1.33
C GLU A 213 4.11 3.44 -0.60
N ARG A 214 5.22 3.63 0.12
CA ARG A 214 5.53 4.90 0.77
C ARG A 214 5.57 6.06 -0.24
N LEU A 215 6.08 5.81 -1.44
CA LEU A 215 6.19 6.79 -2.51
C LEU A 215 4.81 7.13 -3.10
N LEU A 216 3.95 6.13 -3.32
CA LEU A 216 2.56 6.31 -3.74
C LEU A 216 1.75 7.07 -2.69
N GLN A 217 1.89 6.72 -1.39
CA GLN A 217 1.22 7.43 -0.31
C GLN A 217 1.66 8.89 -0.21
N ARG A 218 2.96 9.17 -0.38
CA ARG A 218 3.47 10.54 -0.46
C ARG A 218 2.88 11.31 -1.63
N TYR A 219 2.85 10.69 -2.82
CA TYR A 219 2.25 11.29 -4.01
C TYR A 219 0.77 11.60 -3.77
N HIS A 220 0.02 10.64 -3.21
CA HIS A 220 -1.38 10.82 -2.85
C HIS A 220 -1.57 11.98 -1.86
N ASN A 221 -0.83 11.99 -0.75
CA ASN A 221 -0.90 13.06 0.26
C ASN A 221 -0.60 14.45 -0.34
N VAL A 222 0.42 14.55 -1.21
CA VAL A 222 0.76 15.79 -1.91
C VAL A 222 -0.37 16.21 -2.86
N ARG A 223 -0.95 15.26 -3.60
CA ARG A 223 -2.07 15.52 -4.52
C ARG A 223 -3.30 16.04 -3.76
N THR A 224 -3.71 15.36 -2.70
CA THR A 224 -4.84 15.76 -1.85
C THR A 224 -4.59 17.11 -1.18
N GLN A 225 -3.36 17.39 -0.76
CA GLN A 225 -3.00 18.69 -0.18
C GLN A 225 -3.09 19.82 -1.22
N LEU A 226 -2.65 19.57 -2.45
CA LEU A 226 -2.77 20.50 -3.58
C LEU A 226 -4.24 20.78 -3.93
N GLU A 227 -5.06 19.74 -4.00
CA GLU A 227 -6.50 19.86 -4.26
C GLU A 227 -7.19 20.70 -3.16
N LYS A 228 -6.89 20.44 -1.88
CA LYS A 228 -7.39 21.24 -0.75
C LYS A 228 -6.94 22.70 -0.80
N GLN A 229 -5.68 22.96 -1.15
CA GLN A 229 -5.18 24.33 -1.31
C GLN A 229 -5.88 25.05 -2.45
N GLN A 230 -6.06 24.39 -3.59
CA GLN A 230 -6.80 24.95 -4.72
C GLN A 230 -8.25 25.25 -4.36
N HIS A 231 -8.90 24.37 -3.59
CA HIS A 231 -10.26 24.60 -3.08
C HIS A 231 -10.34 25.83 -2.18
N LEU A 232 -9.42 25.98 -1.21
CA LEU A 232 -9.36 27.16 -0.33
C LEU A 232 -9.11 28.47 -1.09
N ILE A 233 -8.25 28.46 -2.11
CA ILE A 233 -7.99 29.63 -2.96
C ILE A 233 -9.25 29.99 -3.75
N ARG A 234 -9.95 29.01 -4.32
CA ARG A 234 -11.22 29.24 -5.04
C ARG A 234 -12.31 29.82 -4.14
N GLN A 235 -12.50 29.28 -2.94
CA GLN A 235 -13.46 29.82 -1.97
C GLN A 235 -13.13 31.26 -1.54
N ARG A 236 -11.84 31.64 -1.47
CA ARG A 236 -11.43 33.02 -1.17
C ARG A 236 -11.70 33.98 -2.31
N MET A 237 -11.55 33.55 -3.56
CA MET A 237 -11.85 34.37 -4.74
C MET A 237 -13.36 34.61 -4.92
N GLU A 238 -14.20 33.83 -4.23
CA GLU A 238 -15.66 33.97 -4.21
C GLU A 238 -16.18 34.80 -3.02
N LYS A 239 -15.33 35.25 -2.10
CA LYS A 239 -15.68 36.23 -1.06
C LYS A 239 -15.31 37.64 -1.51
#